data_AF-A0ABD5VC94-F1
#
_entry.id   AF-A0ABD5VC94-F1
#
_cell.length_a   1.000
_cell.length_b   1.000
_cell.length_c   1.000
_cell.angle_alpha   90.00
_cell.angle_beta   90.00
_cell.angle_gamma   90.00
#
_symmetry.space_group_name_H-M   'P 1'
#
loop_
_entity.id
_entity.type
_entity.pdbx_description
1 polymer ?
#
loop_
_entity_poly.entity_id
_entity_poly.type
_entity_poly.pdbx_seq_one_letter_code
_entity_poly.pdbx_strand_id
1 'polypeptide(L)' 'MLDNRAGIEVEDLLKIVLVLVVVWIVLEILGMILGTIGWLLGPLQPLLGVVILILIVLWLLDRL' A
#
# COMPACT_ATOMS: atom_id res chain seq x y z
N MET A 1 35.13 -19.55 12.46
CA MET A 1 34.12 -18.48 12.25
C MET A 1 33.01 -19.12 11.45
N LEU A 2 31.93 -19.55 12.11
CA LEU A 2 30.79 -20.16 11.41
C LEU A 2 30.04 -19.02 10.73
N ASP A 3 30.08 -19.01 9.39
CA ASP A 3 29.32 -18.10 8.54
C ASP A 3 27.82 -18.23 8.86
N ASN A 4 27.26 -17.24 9.56
CA ASN A 4 25.84 -17.15 9.91
C ASN A 4 24.95 -16.75 8.71
N ARG A 5 25.31 -17.19 7.50
CA ARG A 5 24.67 -16.76 6.24
C ARG A 5 23.46 -17.61 5.84
N ALA A 6 23.12 -18.61 6.64
CA ALA A 6 21.96 -19.48 6.46
C ALA A 6 21.11 -19.54 7.74
N GLY A 7 20.76 -18.37 8.31
CA GLY A 7 20.00 -18.27 9.55
C GLY A 7 18.47 -18.43 9.42
N ILE A 8 17.96 -18.64 8.21
CA ILE A 8 16.52 -18.83 7.92
C ILE A 8 16.32 -20.17 7.22
N GLU A 9 15.38 -20.96 7.72
CA GLU A 9 14.98 -22.20 7.07
C GLU A 9 14.23 -21.90 5.77
N VAL A 10 14.39 -22.77 4.77
CA VAL A 10 13.76 -22.60 3.45
C VAL A 10 12.23 -22.52 3.58
N GLU A 11 11.65 -23.26 4.53
CA GLU A 11 10.22 -23.22 4.79
C GLU A 11 9.76 -21.86 5.32
N ASP A 12 10.54 -21.22 6.20
CA ASP A 12 10.23 -19.89 6.71
C ASP A 12 10.33 -18.83 5.63
N LEU A 13 11.34 -18.93 4.77
CA LEU A 13 11.46 -18.06 3.60
C LEU A 13 10.25 -18.22 2.66
N LEU A 14 9.80 -19.45 2.41
CA LEU A 14 8.63 -19.73 1.60
C LEU A 14 7.36 -19.12 2.21
N LYS A 15 7.18 -19.21 3.53
CA LYS A 15 6.06 -18.57 4.24
C LYS A 15 6.10 -17.05 4.12
N ILE A 16 7.28 -16.43 4.28
CA ILE A 16 7.45 -14.98 4.10
C ILE A 16 7.07 -14.57 2.68
N VAL A 17 7.55 -15.29 1.67
CA VAL A 17 7.21 -15.03 0.26
C VAL A 17 5.71 -15.19 0.02
N LEU A 18 5.07 -16.22 0.59
CA LEU A 18 3.62 -16.40 0.49
C LEU A 18 2.86 -15.22 1.10
N VAL A 19 3.25 -14.75 2.29
CA VAL A 19 2.64 -13.57 2.91
C VAL A 19 2.83 -12.34 2.03
N LEU A 20 4.03 -12.15 1.46
CA LEU A 20 4.31 -11.04 0.55
C LEU A 20 3.44 -11.11 -0.71
N VAL A 21 3.22 -12.31 -1.27
CA VAL A 21 2.31 -12.51 -2.40
C VAL A 21 0.87 -12.17 -2.02
N VAL A 22 0.42 -12.54 -0.82
CA VAL A 22 -0.93 -12.17 -0.34
C VAL A 22 -1.05 -10.65 -0.19
N VAL A 23 -0.06 -9.99 0.44
CA VAL A 23 -0.03 -8.53 0.57
C VAL A 23 -0.02 -7.87 -0.81
N TRP A 24 0.76 -8.40 -1.74
CA TRP A 24 0.81 -7.93 -3.12
C TRP A 24 -0.56 -7.99 -3.79
N ILE A 25 -1.25 -9.13 -3.70
CA ILE A 25 -2.60 -9.31 -4.27
C ILE A 25 -3.58 -8.30 -3.64
N VAL A 26 -3.52 -8.08 -2.33
CA VAL A 26 -4.37 -7.09 -1.66
C VAL A 26 -4.12 -5.69 -2.20
N LEU A 27 -2.85 -5.29 -2.37
CA LEU A 27 -2.50 -3.98 -2.96
C LEU A 27 -2.98 -3.86 -4.41
N GLU A 28 -2.89 -4.94 -5.20
CA GLU A 28 -3.38 -4.98 -6.57
C GLU A 28 -4.90 -4.78 -6.63
N ILE A 29 -5.65 -5.45 -5.74
CA ILE A 29 -7.11 -5.26 -5.63
C ILE A 29 -7.44 -3.83 -5.22
N LEU A 30 -6.74 -3.27 -4.23
CA LEU A 30 -6.92 -1.87 -3.84
C LEU A 30 -6.61 -0.92 -5.00
N GLY A 31 -5.55 -1.19 -5.76
CA GLY A 31 -5.21 -0.43 -6.96
C GLY A 31 -6.31 -0.47 -8.01
N MET A 32 -6.90 -1.64 -8.26
CA MET A 32 -8.05 -1.78 -9.17
C MET A 32 -9.27 -0.98 -8.69
N ILE A 33 -9.58 -1.01 -7.40
CA ILE A 33 -10.72 -0.26 -6.83
C ILE A 33 -10.47 1.25 -6.95
N LEU A 34 -9.29 1.73 -6.55
CA LEU A 34 -8.95 3.15 -6.67
C LEU A 34 -8.90 3.59 -8.13
N GLY A 35 -8.44 2.73 -9.04
CA GLY A 35 -8.43 2.96 -10.48
C GLY A 35 -9.83 3.07 -11.08
N THR A 36 -10.77 2.22 -10.66
CA THR A 36 -12.17 2.31 -11.13
C THR A 36 -12.88 3.58 -10.63
N ILE A 37 -12.63 3.99 -9.39
CA ILE A 37 -13.12 5.26 -8.84
C ILE A 37 -12.47 6.44 -9.57
N GLY A 38 -11.16 6.40 -9.80
CA GLY A 38 -10.44 7.43 -10.55
C GLY A 38 -10.98 7.58 -11.97
N TRP A 39 -11.21 6.46 -12.67
CA TRP A 39 -11.82 6.44 -14.00
C TRP A 39 -13.23 7.05 -14.00
N LEU A 40 -14.06 6.73 -13.00
CA LEU A 40 -15.41 7.31 -12.86
C LEU A 40 -15.37 8.84 -12.71
N LEU A 41 -14.37 9.35 -12.00
CA LEU A 41 -14.19 10.78 -11.79
C LEU A 41 -13.51 11.49 -12.98
N GLY A 42 -12.84 10.71 -13.84
CA GLY A 42 -12.22 11.18 -15.06
C GLY A 42 -11.30 12.39 -14.81
N PRO A 43 -11.51 13.53 -15.50
CA PRO A 43 -10.70 14.73 -15.33
C PRO A 43 -10.71 15.33 -13.92
N LEU A 44 -11.68 14.96 -13.08
CA LEU A 44 -11.81 15.46 -11.69
C LEU A 44 -10.98 14.64 -10.69
N GLN A 45 -10.36 13.53 -11.10
CA GLN A 45 -9.49 12.72 -10.25
C GLN A 45 -8.39 13.53 -9.51
N PRO A 46 -7.74 14.54 -10.11
CA PRO A 46 -6.77 15.38 -9.39
C PRO A 46 -7.39 16.16 -8.23
N LEU A 47 -8.67 16.55 -8.34
CA LEU A 47 -9.37 17.29 -7.29
C LEU A 47 -9.58 16.42 -6.04
N LEU A 48 -9.80 15.11 -6.18
CA LEU A 48 -9.83 14.21 -5.03
C LEU A 48 -8.51 14.25 -4.25
N GLY A 49 -7.37 14.21 -4.94
CA GLY A 49 -6.06 14.30 -4.31
C GLY A 49 -5.87 15.61 -3.54
N VAL A 50 -6.33 16.72 -4.14
CA VAL A 50 -6.30 18.05 -3.50
C VAL A 50 -7.22 18.09 -2.28
N VAL A 51 -8.45 17.56 -2.37
CA VAL A 51 -9.39 17.53 -1.24
C VAL A 51 -8.83 16.69 -0.09
N ILE A 52 -8.29 15.49 -0.38
CA ILE A 52 -7.65 14.64 0.63
C ILE A 52 -6.48 15.38 1.28
N LEU A 53 -5.63 16.03 0.49
CA LEU A 53 -4.50 16.80 1.01
C LEU A 53 -4.96 17.96 1.89
N ILE A 54 -6.02 18.69 1.51
CA ILE A 54 -6.63 19.73 2.35
C ILE A 54 -7.15 19.14 3.65
N LEU A 55 -7.86 18.00 3.61
CA LEU A 55 -8.36 17.32 4.81
C LEU A 55 -7.23 16.88 5.74
N ILE A 56 -6.12 16.35 5.20
CA ILE A 56 -4.93 15.99 5.98
C ILE A 56 -4.32 17.21 6.65
N VAL A 57 -4.17 18.33 5.92
CA VAL A 57 -3.63 19.58 6.46
C VAL A 57 -4.53 20.15 7.55
N LEU A 58 -5.85 20.21 7.32
CA LEU A 58 -6.81 20.67 8.30
C LEU A 58 -6.81 19.79 9.55
N TRP A 59 -6.78 18.47 9.37
CA TRP A 59 -6.68 17.53 10.48
C TRP A 59 -5.38 17.71 11.27
N LEU A 60 -4.26 17.96 10.60
CA LEU A 60 -2.97 18.19 11.25
C LEU A 60 -2.99 19.51 12.04
N LEU A 61 -3.56 20.58 11.47
CA LEU A 61 -3.71 21.88 12.15
C LEU A 61 -4.70 21.85 13.31
N ASP A 62 -5.78 21.07 13.20
CA ASP A 62 -6.76 20.86 14.29
C ASP A 62 -6.16 20.02 15.43
N ARG A 63 -5.13 19.22 15.14
CA ARG A 63 -4.49 18.29 16.09
C ARG A 63 -3.18 18.81 16.69
N LEU A 64 -2.64 19.92 16.19
CA LEU A 64 -1.47 20.64 16.72
C LEU A 64 -1.92 21.69 17.74
#